data_AF-A0A7C1KZK0-F1
#
_entry.id   AF-A0A7C1KZK0-F1
#
_cell.length_a   1.000
_cell.length_b   1.000
_cell.length_c   1.000
_cell.angle_alpha   90.00
_cell.angle_beta   90.00
_cell.angle_gamma   90.00
#
_symmetry.space_group_name_H-M   'P 1'
#
loop_
_entity.id
_entity.type
_entity.pdbx_description
1 polymer ?
#
loop_
_entity_poly.entity_id
_entity_poly.type
_entity_poly.pdbx_seq_one_letter_code
_entity_poly.pdbx_strand_id
1 'polypeptide(L)'
;MQILKLLILTKLKILAAVLLDKRKKYVLRNLIMLFLLSTLLLASYLFFHNLIFRYVVTIEDIGFLLIDRLVNIGFLIFFFMLIVSSFVISLTSLFRSRETEFLFSTPVSDSELFTSKYFDIVIFSSWVILIMALPILYSYAKVRDFGTLEYALTGIIALLPFVLIATSFGTLLAIIVKFVSKYISLRLLILIAVVSFAGFIYMVIEIAQPTQLKIQFTEDFRALNLFINNFQLNSNPFTPNFWFIQCLRALDLHDYSKLFMYAGALITTALLFLSLLYTFVKKIYFNIWLISFGQAKSGTLKEGMTIQPGTGFFSRPTNNPERALLNKDILIFFREPEQWAQLLFILALLALYFINLSFIPEDIEIEQWRTILFIMNFVFCGLILATLSIRFVYPSISLE
;
A
#
# COMPACT_ATOMS: atom_id res chain seq x y z
N MET A 1 -9.69 -10.89 27.19
CA MET A 1 -10.22 -9.51 27.00
C MET A 1 -9.54 -8.46 27.88
N GLN A 2 -9.28 -8.70 29.17
CA GLN A 2 -8.63 -7.70 30.06
C GLN A 2 -7.20 -7.35 29.61
N ILE A 3 -6.43 -8.34 29.12
CA ILE A 3 -5.05 -8.17 28.65
C ILE A 3 -4.99 -7.37 27.34
N LEU A 4 -5.86 -7.67 26.37
CA LEU A 4 -5.96 -6.90 25.12
C LEU A 4 -6.30 -5.43 25.39
N LYS A 5 -7.27 -5.18 26.28
CA LYS A 5 -7.64 -3.82 26.69
C LYS A 5 -6.45 -3.10 27.33
N LEU A 6 -5.68 -3.80 28.18
CA LEU A 6 -4.48 -3.25 28.80
C LEU A 6 -3.42 -2.86 27.76
N LEU A 7 -3.15 -3.73 26.78
CA LEU A 7 -2.18 -3.47 25.69
C LEU A 7 -2.56 -2.26 24.83
N ILE A 8 -3.84 -2.14 24.49
CA ILE A 8 -4.32 -0.98 23.71
C ILE A 8 -4.24 0.28 24.56
N LEU A 9 -4.63 0.22 25.84
CA LEU A 9 -4.56 1.36 26.75
C LEU A 9 -3.12 1.82 27.02
N THR A 10 -2.16 0.91 27.14
CA THR A 10 -0.74 1.29 27.31
C THR A 10 -0.21 1.95 26.05
N LYS A 11 -0.50 1.41 24.86
CA LYS A 11 -0.14 2.05 23.59
C LYS A 11 -0.74 3.45 23.44
N LEU A 12 -2.03 3.60 23.75
CA LEU A 12 -2.71 4.90 23.74
C LEU A 12 -2.11 5.87 24.77
N LYS A 13 -1.75 5.39 25.97
CA LYS A 13 -1.08 6.22 26.98
C LYS A 13 0.31 6.66 26.55
N ILE A 14 1.10 5.80 25.91
CA ILE A 14 2.41 6.16 25.37
C ILE A 14 2.25 7.21 24.27
N LEU A 15 1.29 7.01 23.37
CA LEU A 15 1.02 7.93 22.28
C LEU A 15 0.53 9.29 22.81
N ALA A 16 -0.38 9.28 23.79
CA ALA A 16 -0.84 10.48 24.48
C ALA A 16 0.31 11.18 25.22
N ALA A 17 1.20 10.44 25.90
CA ALA A 17 2.35 11.00 26.57
C ALA A 17 3.31 11.68 25.57
N VAL A 18 3.53 11.09 24.40
CA VAL A 18 4.39 11.66 23.35
C VAL A 18 3.76 12.88 22.67
N LEU A 19 2.43 12.92 22.55
CA LEU A 19 1.71 14.07 21.97
C LEU A 19 1.55 15.22 22.97
N LEU A 20 1.33 14.92 24.25
CA LEU A 20 1.07 15.89 25.32
C LEU A 20 2.34 16.26 26.11
N ASP A 21 3.52 15.75 25.73
CA ASP A 21 4.78 16.16 26.34
C ASP A 21 5.02 17.66 26.08
N LYS A 22 5.09 18.43 27.16
CA LYS A 22 5.24 19.89 27.14
C LYS A 22 6.66 20.37 26.83
N ARG A 23 7.63 19.48 26.65
CA ARG A 23 8.98 19.90 26.23
C ARG A 23 8.93 20.60 24.87
N LYS A 24 9.64 21.73 24.76
CA LYS A 24 9.68 22.58 23.54
C LYS A 24 9.94 21.79 22.26
N LYS A 25 10.82 20.78 22.30
CA LYS A 25 11.14 19.92 21.14
C LYS A 25 9.92 19.14 20.63
N TYR A 26 9.12 18.55 21.51
CA TYR A 26 7.94 17.76 21.12
C TYR A 26 6.80 18.65 20.65
N VAL A 27 6.58 19.79 21.33
CA VAL A 27 5.59 20.78 20.90
C VAL A 27 5.91 21.31 19.50
N LEU A 28 7.15 21.73 19.25
CA LEU A 28 7.57 22.21 17.93
C LEU A 28 7.41 21.13 16.86
N ARG A 29 7.84 19.89 17.13
CA ARG A 29 7.64 18.75 16.21
C ARG A 29 6.15 18.55 15.88
N ASN A 30 5.29 18.53 16.90
CA ASN A 30 3.85 18.28 16.71
C ASN A 30 3.19 19.44 15.94
N LEU A 31 3.59 20.69 16.18
CA LEU A 31 3.12 21.85 15.42
C LEU A 31 3.56 21.79 13.95
N ILE A 32 4.83 21.47 13.68
CA ILE A 32 5.34 21.31 12.31
C ILE A 32 4.59 20.16 11.60
N MET A 33 4.41 19.02 12.27
CA MET A 33 3.67 17.89 11.71
C MET A 33 2.21 18.27 11.40
N LEU A 34 1.53 18.98 12.31
CA LEU A 34 0.15 19.42 12.11
C LEU A 34 0.07 20.43 10.96
N PHE A 35 0.98 21.40 10.91
CA PHE A 35 1.07 22.36 9.81
C PHE A 35 1.26 21.63 8.47
N LEU A 36 2.26 20.77 8.35
CA LEU A 36 2.51 19.99 7.14
C LEU A 36 1.30 19.16 6.72
N LEU A 37 0.68 18.44 7.65
CA LEU A 37 -0.47 17.57 7.36
C LEU A 37 -1.69 18.40 6.94
N SER A 38 -1.93 19.55 7.59
CA SER A 38 -3.00 20.48 7.20
C SER A 38 -2.76 21.09 5.81
N THR A 39 -1.53 21.52 5.52
CA THR A 39 -1.18 22.06 4.19
C THR A 39 -1.30 21.01 3.11
N LEU A 40 -0.93 19.76 3.38
CA LEU A 40 -1.04 18.66 2.44
C LEU A 40 -2.51 18.30 2.16
N LEU A 41 -3.36 18.24 3.20
CA LEU A 41 -4.79 18.01 3.02
C LEU A 41 -5.46 19.14 2.22
N LEU A 42 -5.11 20.39 2.50
CA LEU A 42 -5.66 21.54 1.79
C LEU A 42 -5.15 21.59 0.34
N ALA A 43 -3.86 21.40 0.11
CA ALA A 43 -3.27 21.41 -1.23
C ALA A 43 -3.82 20.26 -2.09
N SER A 44 -3.95 19.05 -1.52
CA SER A 44 -4.56 17.92 -2.23
C SER A 44 -6.03 18.17 -2.55
N TYR A 45 -6.81 18.71 -1.61
CA TYR A 45 -8.19 19.12 -1.88
C TYR A 45 -8.28 20.13 -3.03
N LEU A 46 -7.50 21.21 -2.97
CA LEU A 46 -7.49 22.22 -4.04
C LEU A 46 -7.07 21.62 -5.38
N PHE A 47 -6.08 20.73 -5.39
CA PHE A 47 -5.61 20.03 -6.58
C PHE A 47 -6.73 19.19 -7.21
N PHE A 48 -7.37 18.31 -6.44
CA PHE A 48 -8.42 17.44 -6.97
C PHE A 48 -9.69 18.21 -7.36
N HIS A 49 -10.15 19.14 -6.52
CA HIS A 49 -11.37 19.89 -6.77
C HIS A 49 -11.22 20.88 -7.93
N ASN A 50 -10.21 21.76 -7.88
CA ASN A 50 -10.10 22.86 -8.84
C ASN A 50 -9.48 22.44 -10.18
N LEU A 51 -8.43 21.61 -10.16
CA LEU A 51 -7.68 21.29 -11.38
C LEU A 51 -8.27 20.09 -12.11
N ILE A 52 -8.66 19.04 -11.37
CA ILE A 52 -9.10 17.80 -12.00
C ILE A 52 -10.62 17.84 -12.20
N PHE A 53 -11.40 17.87 -11.12
CA PHE A 53 -12.84 17.65 -11.25
C PHE A 53 -13.56 18.83 -11.89
N ARG A 54 -13.26 20.08 -11.53
CA ARG A 54 -13.91 21.24 -12.17
C ARG A 54 -13.58 21.35 -13.66
N TYR A 55 -12.33 21.05 -14.05
CA TYR A 55 -11.95 20.99 -15.46
C TYR A 55 -12.72 19.88 -16.19
N VAL A 56 -12.76 18.68 -15.62
CA VAL A 56 -13.44 17.52 -16.22
C VAL A 56 -14.95 17.72 -16.32
N VAL A 57 -15.59 18.41 -15.38
CA VAL A 57 -17.02 18.77 -15.44
C VAL A 57 -17.32 19.76 -16.57
N THR A 58 -16.35 20.58 -16.97
CA THR A 58 -16.53 21.57 -18.04
C THR A 58 -16.52 20.90 -19.44
N ILE A 59 -16.13 19.64 -19.52
CA ILE A 59 -16.21 18.82 -20.75
C ILE A 59 -17.63 18.23 -20.81
N GLU A 60 -18.50 18.84 -21.63
CA GLU A 60 -19.94 18.49 -21.72
C GLU A 60 -20.21 16.99 -22.01
N ASP A 61 -21.35 16.52 -21.51
CA ASP A 61 -21.96 15.17 -21.55
C ASP A 61 -21.20 13.97 -20.94
N ILE A 62 -19.87 13.99 -20.83
CA ILE A 62 -19.08 12.82 -20.36
C ILE A 62 -18.38 13.08 -19.01
N GLY A 63 -18.25 14.35 -18.58
CA GLY A 63 -17.44 14.74 -17.42
C GLY A 63 -17.71 13.95 -16.14
N PHE A 64 -18.98 13.73 -15.79
CA PHE A 64 -19.38 12.97 -14.60
C PHE A 64 -19.01 11.49 -14.68
N LEU A 65 -19.13 10.87 -15.86
CA LEU A 65 -18.71 9.48 -16.09
C LEU A 65 -17.19 9.34 -15.98
N LEU A 66 -16.45 10.31 -16.50
CA LEU A 66 -14.99 10.40 -16.39
C LEU A 66 -14.55 10.54 -14.93
N ILE A 67 -15.22 11.37 -14.13
CA ILE A 67 -14.91 11.50 -12.70
C ILE A 67 -15.10 10.17 -11.97
N ASP A 68 -16.22 9.48 -12.18
CA ASP A 68 -16.46 8.17 -11.58
C ASP A 68 -15.33 7.18 -11.94
N ARG A 69 -14.83 7.23 -13.18
CA ARG A 69 -13.73 6.38 -13.63
C ARG A 69 -12.38 6.78 -13.04
N LEU A 70 -12.08 8.07 -12.93
CA LEU A 70 -10.87 8.57 -12.29
C LEU A 70 -10.81 8.15 -10.82
N VAL A 71 -11.94 8.31 -10.12
CA VAL A 71 -12.09 7.83 -8.74
C VAL A 71 -11.94 6.31 -8.70
N ASN A 72 -12.53 5.57 -9.63
CA ASN A 72 -12.40 4.12 -9.71
C ASN A 72 -10.94 3.66 -9.78
N ILE A 73 -10.19 4.20 -10.75
CA ILE A 73 -8.79 3.85 -10.97
C ILE A 73 -7.94 4.29 -9.77
N GLY A 74 -8.18 5.48 -9.23
CA GLY A 74 -7.49 5.97 -8.04
C GLY A 74 -7.67 5.04 -6.84
N PHE A 75 -8.92 4.63 -6.56
CA PHE A 75 -9.19 3.68 -5.48
C PHE A 75 -8.66 2.28 -5.78
N LEU A 76 -8.62 1.82 -7.04
CA LEU A 76 -7.96 0.58 -7.40
C LEU A 76 -6.47 0.62 -7.07
N ILE A 77 -5.78 1.71 -7.41
CA ILE A 77 -4.36 1.92 -7.08
C ILE A 77 -4.17 1.92 -5.56
N PHE A 78 -5.03 2.63 -4.83
CA PHE A 78 -5.01 2.63 -3.36
C PHE A 78 -5.23 1.24 -2.77
N PHE A 79 -6.11 0.43 -3.34
CA PHE A 79 -6.35 -0.95 -2.92
C PHE A 79 -5.07 -1.80 -3.01
N PHE A 80 -4.40 -1.76 -4.17
CA PHE A 80 -3.14 -2.49 -4.36
C PHE A 80 -2.02 -1.97 -3.46
N MET A 81 -1.91 -0.65 -3.32
CA MET A 81 -0.94 -0.03 -2.41
C MET A 81 -1.17 -0.44 -0.96
N LEU A 82 -2.43 -0.51 -0.50
CA LEU A 82 -2.77 -1.02 0.83
C LEU A 82 -2.38 -2.49 1.01
N ILE A 83 -2.63 -3.34 0.01
CA ILE A 83 -2.24 -4.76 0.06
C ILE A 83 -0.73 -4.89 0.22
N VAL A 84 0.05 -4.18 -0.61
CA VAL A 84 1.51 -4.25 -0.54
C VAL A 84 2.03 -3.67 0.78
N SER A 85 1.52 -2.52 1.20
CA SER A 85 1.93 -1.90 2.46
C SER A 85 1.62 -2.79 3.66
N SER A 86 0.42 -3.37 3.71
CA SER A 86 0.02 -4.26 4.81
C SER A 86 0.80 -5.57 4.79
N PHE A 87 1.13 -6.11 3.61
CA PHE A 87 2.02 -7.27 3.48
C PHE A 87 3.40 -7.00 4.10
N VAL A 88 4.06 -5.89 3.73
CA VAL A 88 5.39 -5.54 4.25
C VAL A 88 5.34 -5.29 5.76
N ILE A 89 4.39 -4.49 6.23
CA ILE A 89 4.24 -4.18 7.67
C ILE A 89 3.89 -5.44 8.47
N SER A 90 3.11 -6.36 7.90
CA SER A 90 2.81 -7.64 8.53
C SER A 90 4.06 -8.50 8.71
N LEU A 91 4.96 -8.55 7.73
CA LEU A 91 6.20 -9.32 7.84
C LEU A 91 7.10 -8.79 8.96
N THR A 92 7.23 -7.48 9.07
CA THR A 92 8.11 -6.84 10.07
C THR A 92 7.50 -6.86 11.47
N SER A 93 6.22 -6.50 11.58
CA SER A 93 5.51 -6.40 12.86
C SER A 93 5.28 -7.75 13.52
N LEU A 94 4.88 -8.77 12.75
CA LEU A 94 4.55 -10.09 13.32
C LEU A 94 5.79 -10.96 13.57
N PHE A 95 6.74 -11.00 12.63
CA PHE A 95 7.81 -12.00 12.69
C PHE A 95 9.18 -11.47 13.14
N ARG A 96 9.44 -10.15 13.05
CA ARG A 96 10.77 -9.56 13.33
C ARG A 96 10.79 -8.61 14.52
N SER A 97 9.64 -8.18 15.02
CA SER A 97 9.55 -7.19 16.10
C SER A 97 10.00 -7.77 17.46
N ARG A 98 10.89 -7.06 18.15
CA ARG A 98 11.31 -7.35 19.54
C ARG A 98 10.13 -7.33 20.53
N GLU A 99 9.11 -6.52 20.25
CA GLU A 99 7.89 -6.49 21.07
C GLU A 99 7.14 -7.82 20.97
N THR A 100 7.10 -8.44 19.79
CA THR A 100 6.44 -9.73 19.60
C THR A 100 7.21 -10.83 20.34
N GLU A 101 8.55 -10.82 20.31
CA GLU A 101 9.39 -11.73 21.10
C GLU A 101 9.15 -11.58 22.60
N PHE A 102 9.09 -10.34 23.11
CA PHE A 102 8.76 -10.08 24.50
C PHE A 102 7.35 -10.57 24.88
N LEU A 103 6.34 -10.28 24.06
CA LEU A 103 4.95 -10.67 24.34
C LEU A 103 4.76 -12.19 24.35
N PHE A 104 5.48 -12.94 23.50
CA PHE A 104 5.47 -14.40 23.55
C PHE A 104 6.13 -14.98 24.83
N SER A 105 6.98 -14.22 25.52
CA SER A 105 7.54 -14.63 26.82
C SER A 105 6.59 -14.39 28.00
N THR A 106 5.49 -13.67 27.77
CA THR A 106 4.46 -13.36 28.78
C THR A 106 3.23 -14.26 28.60
N PRO A 107 2.35 -14.44 29.61
CA PRO A 107 1.19 -15.32 29.54
C PRO A 107 0.03 -14.74 28.70
N VAL A 108 0.35 -14.12 27.56
CA VAL A 108 -0.62 -13.54 26.62
C VAL A 108 -1.01 -14.62 25.61
N SER A 109 -2.31 -14.74 25.32
CA SER A 109 -2.78 -15.68 24.30
C SER A 109 -2.39 -15.24 22.89
N ASP A 110 -2.07 -16.21 22.01
CA ASP A 110 -1.68 -15.96 20.62
C ASP A 110 -2.70 -15.08 19.86
N SER A 111 -3.99 -15.31 20.13
CA SER A 111 -5.07 -14.53 19.51
C SER A 111 -5.09 -13.08 19.99
N GLU A 112 -4.88 -12.82 21.28
CA GLU A 112 -4.85 -11.44 21.79
C GLU A 112 -3.60 -10.68 21.33
N LEU A 113 -2.45 -11.35 21.27
CA LEU A 113 -1.22 -10.81 20.71
C LEU A 113 -1.43 -10.44 19.24
N PHE A 114 -1.96 -11.37 18.46
CA PHE A 114 -2.25 -11.15 17.04
C PHE A 114 -3.25 -10.00 16.84
N THR A 115 -4.35 -9.96 17.60
CA THR A 115 -5.34 -8.86 17.52
C THR A 115 -4.68 -7.50 17.74
N SER A 116 -3.83 -7.37 18.77
CA SER A 116 -3.12 -6.11 19.04
C SER A 116 -2.22 -5.72 17.87
N LYS A 117 -1.46 -6.67 17.34
CA LYS A 117 -0.56 -6.42 16.20
C LYS A 117 -1.32 -6.12 14.91
N TYR A 118 -2.47 -6.75 14.70
CA TYR A 118 -3.31 -6.49 13.54
C TYR A 118 -3.85 -5.05 13.56
N PHE A 119 -4.28 -4.54 14.72
CA PHE A 119 -4.65 -3.13 14.84
C PHE A 119 -3.49 -2.19 14.49
N ASP A 120 -2.27 -2.49 14.95
CA ASP A 120 -1.09 -1.72 14.56
C ASP A 120 -0.89 -1.77 13.04
N ILE A 121 -0.98 -2.95 12.42
CA ILE A 121 -0.83 -3.13 10.97
C ILE A 121 -1.89 -2.31 10.21
N VAL A 122 -3.15 -2.35 10.63
CA VAL A 122 -4.23 -1.58 9.99
C VAL A 122 -3.92 -0.08 10.07
N ILE A 123 -3.54 0.44 11.24
CA ILE A 123 -3.25 1.86 11.41
C ILE A 123 -2.02 2.28 10.59
N PHE A 124 -0.91 1.55 10.70
CA PHE A 124 0.35 1.91 10.05
C PHE A 124 0.33 1.71 8.54
N SER A 125 -0.48 0.79 8.00
CA SER A 125 -0.61 0.60 6.55
C SER A 125 -1.58 1.58 5.90
N SER A 126 -2.63 2.02 6.62
CA SER A 126 -3.72 2.80 6.02
C SER A 126 -3.61 4.31 6.21
N TRP A 127 -2.88 4.82 7.22
CA TRP A 127 -2.93 6.25 7.57
C TRP A 127 -2.57 7.18 6.41
N VAL A 128 -1.51 6.88 5.64
CA VAL A 128 -1.11 7.68 4.46
C VAL A 128 -2.20 7.68 3.39
N ILE A 129 -2.78 6.51 3.14
CA ILE A 129 -3.77 6.32 2.08
C ILE A 129 -5.09 6.97 2.47
N LEU A 130 -5.48 6.92 3.75
CA LEU A 130 -6.64 7.66 4.26
C LEU A 130 -6.45 9.17 4.13
N ILE A 131 -5.27 9.70 4.45
CA ILE A 131 -4.95 11.12 4.27
C ILE A 131 -5.09 11.54 2.80
N MET A 132 -4.74 10.67 1.84
CA MET A 132 -4.90 10.95 0.42
C MET A 132 -6.34 10.72 -0.09
N ALA A 133 -7.04 9.71 0.42
CA ALA A 133 -8.39 9.35 -0.03
C ALA A 133 -9.45 10.35 0.44
N LEU A 134 -9.31 10.92 1.65
CA LEU A 134 -10.29 11.85 2.22
C LEU A 134 -10.49 13.12 1.37
N PRO A 135 -9.44 13.83 0.92
CA PRO A 135 -9.56 14.98 0.01
C PRO A 135 -10.19 14.63 -1.34
N ILE A 136 -9.88 13.46 -1.90
CA ILE A 136 -10.46 12.99 -3.17
C ILE A 136 -11.97 12.79 -3.00
N LEU A 137 -12.38 12.11 -1.92
CA LEU A 137 -13.79 11.90 -1.62
C LEU A 137 -14.52 13.20 -1.31
N TYR A 138 -13.88 14.13 -0.61
CA TYR A 138 -14.49 15.42 -0.29
C TYR A 138 -14.67 16.27 -1.56
N SER A 139 -13.69 16.22 -2.47
CA SER A 139 -13.77 16.86 -3.78
C SER A 139 -14.88 16.26 -4.64
N TYR A 140 -15.03 14.93 -4.63
CA TYR A 140 -16.11 14.22 -5.31
C TYR A 140 -17.48 14.60 -4.75
N ALA A 141 -17.62 14.58 -3.43
CA ALA A 141 -18.84 14.97 -2.72
C ALA A 141 -19.25 16.41 -3.03
N LYS A 142 -18.29 17.34 -3.12
CA LYS A 142 -18.57 18.74 -3.48
C LYS A 142 -18.98 18.95 -4.93
N VAL A 143 -18.53 18.11 -5.85
CA VAL A 143 -18.88 18.21 -7.29
C VAL A 143 -20.23 17.57 -7.59
N ARG A 144 -20.64 16.59 -6.77
CA ARG A 144 -21.94 15.91 -6.85
C ARG A 144 -22.98 16.45 -5.86
N ASP A 145 -22.71 17.59 -5.23
CA ASP A 145 -23.58 18.26 -4.26
C ASP A 145 -24.08 17.37 -3.09
N PHE A 146 -23.24 16.46 -2.59
CA PHE A 146 -23.57 15.60 -1.46
C PHE A 146 -23.70 16.37 -0.13
N GLY A 147 -24.59 15.90 0.73
CA GLY A 147 -24.68 16.36 2.11
C GLY A 147 -23.44 16.01 2.94
N THR A 148 -23.11 16.82 3.94
CA THR A 148 -21.97 16.54 4.85
C THR A 148 -22.13 15.22 5.61
N LEU A 149 -23.37 14.84 5.93
CA LEU A 149 -23.71 13.56 6.55
C LEU A 149 -23.48 12.37 5.60
N GLU A 150 -23.81 12.50 4.32
CA GLU A 150 -23.61 11.44 3.32
C GLU A 150 -22.12 11.18 3.09
N TYR A 151 -21.30 12.24 3.09
CA TYR A 151 -19.84 12.11 3.07
C TYR A 151 -19.29 11.38 4.32
N ALA A 152 -19.77 11.75 5.52
CA ALA A 152 -19.32 11.08 6.74
C ALA A 152 -19.72 9.59 6.76
N LEU A 153 -20.94 9.28 6.30
CA LEU A 153 -21.45 7.91 6.20
C LEU A 153 -20.65 7.09 5.19
N THR A 154 -20.33 7.62 4.01
CA THR A 154 -19.49 6.91 3.02
C THR A 154 -18.08 6.63 3.54
N GLY A 155 -17.48 7.57 4.24
CA GLY A 155 -16.19 7.37 4.89
C GLY A 155 -16.21 6.23 5.91
N ILE A 156 -17.28 6.09 6.70
CA ILE A 156 -17.35 5.03 7.71
C ILE A 156 -17.78 3.70 7.11
N ILE A 157 -18.81 3.70 6.25
CA ILE A 157 -19.47 2.49 5.78
C ILE A 157 -18.76 1.86 4.58
N ALA A 158 -18.15 2.66 3.69
CA ALA A 158 -17.50 2.15 2.49
C ALA A 158 -15.97 2.13 2.61
N LEU A 159 -15.36 3.21 3.08
CA LEU A 159 -13.90 3.33 3.12
C LEU A 159 -13.27 2.44 4.21
N LEU A 160 -13.86 2.33 5.39
CA LEU A 160 -13.32 1.51 6.47
C LEU A 160 -13.31 0.01 6.10
N PRO A 161 -14.41 -0.61 5.64
CA PRO A 161 -14.36 -2.00 5.19
C PRO A 161 -13.41 -2.20 4.00
N PHE A 162 -13.35 -1.24 3.08
CA PHE A 162 -12.41 -1.28 1.96
C PHE A 162 -10.95 -1.38 2.43
N VAL A 163 -10.56 -0.59 3.43
CA VAL A 163 -9.24 -0.70 4.07
C VAL A 163 -9.07 -2.06 4.72
N LEU A 164 -10.06 -2.54 5.49
CA LEU A 164 -9.97 -3.83 6.19
C LEU A 164 -9.84 -5.02 5.25
N ILE A 165 -10.49 -4.99 4.08
CA ILE A 165 -10.33 -6.04 3.06
C ILE A 165 -8.87 -6.07 2.59
N ALA A 166 -8.32 -4.93 2.19
CA ALA A 166 -6.96 -4.83 1.69
C ALA A 166 -5.93 -5.25 2.75
N THR A 167 -6.09 -4.78 4.00
CA THR A 167 -5.17 -5.10 5.09
C THR A 167 -5.25 -6.57 5.50
N SER A 168 -6.45 -7.16 5.53
CA SER A 168 -6.62 -8.58 5.83
C SER A 168 -6.03 -9.46 4.73
N PHE A 169 -6.18 -9.06 3.47
CA PHE A 169 -5.61 -9.79 2.35
C PHE A 169 -4.08 -9.74 2.36
N GLY A 170 -3.48 -8.55 2.53
CA GLY A 170 -2.03 -8.41 2.60
C GLY A 170 -1.39 -9.11 3.80
N THR A 171 -2.04 -9.09 4.96
CA THR A 171 -1.59 -9.84 6.15
C THR A 171 -1.71 -11.34 5.97
N LEU A 172 -2.78 -11.82 5.36
CA LEU A 172 -2.96 -13.24 5.01
C LEU A 172 -1.87 -13.72 4.03
N LEU A 173 -1.58 -12.91 3.00
CA LEU A 173 -0.46 -13.18 2.09
C LEU A 173 0.88 -13.27 2.82
N ALA A 174 1.15 -12.38 3.78
CA ALA A 174 2.39 -12.41 4.56
C ALA A 174 2.52 -13.70 5.38
N ILE A 175 1.43 -14.14 6.01
CA ILE A 175 1.38 -15.40 6.76
C ILE A 175 1.61 -16.60 5.83
N ILE A 176 0.97 -16.63 4.64
CA ILE A 176 1.15 -17.70 3.65
C ILE A 176 2.60 -17.77 3.16
N VAL A 177 3.18 -16.62 2.76
CA VAL A 177 4.57 -16.56 2.31
C VAL A 177 5.51 -17.08 3.40
N LYS A 178 5.27 -16.70 4.65
CA LYS A 178 6.11 -17.18 5.76
C LYS A 178 5.90 -18.67 6.05
N PHE A 179 4.67 -19.17 5.90
CA PHE A 179 4.38 -20.60 5.99
C PHE A 179 5.09 -21.39 4.88
N VAL A 180 5.10 -20.91 3.64
CA VAL A 180 5.78 -21.54 2.51
C VAL A 180 7.30 -21.49 2.65
N SER A 181 7.84 -20.41 3.22
CA SER A 181 9.28 -20.28 3.56
C SER A 181 9.78 -21.38 4.51
N LYS A 182 8.89 -22.14 5.17
CA LYS A 182 9.25 -23.35 5.92
C LYS A 182 9.84 -24.45 5.03
N TYR A 183 9.32 -24.58 3.81
CA TYR A 183 9.61 -25.69 2.90
C TYR A 183 10.59 -25.31 1.79
N ILE A 184 10.83 -24.00 1.60
CA ILE A 184 11.52 -23.44 0.46
C ILE A 184 12.73 -22.62 0.91
N SER A 185 13.87 -22.77 0.22
CA SER A 185 15.07 -21.97 0.49
C SER A 185 14.86 -20.49 0.16
N LEU A 186 15.52 -19.60 0.90
CA LEU A 186 15.44 -18.14 0.67
C LEU A 186 15.70 -17.75 -0.79
N ARG A 187 16.64 -18.44 -1.46
CA ARG A 187 16.97 -18.19 -2.88
C ARG A 187 15.80 -18.49 -3.82
N LEU A 188 15.08 -19.58 -3.60
CA LEU A 188 13.91 -19.92 -4.41
C LEU A 188 12.75 -18.97 -4.13
N LEU A 189 12.59 -18.51 -2.88
CA LEU A 189 11.57 -17.51 -2.53
C LEU A 189 11.84 -16.17 -3.25
N ILE A 190 13.09 -15.72 -3.29
CA ILE A 190 13.50 -14.55 -4.07
C ILE A 190 13.23 -14.77 -5.55
N LEU A 191 13.56 -15.94 -6.10
CA LEU A 191 13.31 -16.27 -7.51
C LEU A 191 11.81 -16.25 -7.84
N ILE A 192 10.97 -16.85 -7.00
CA ILE A 192 9.51 -16.82 -7.16
C ILE A 192 8.99 -15.38 -7.12
N ALA A 193 9.49 -14.55 -6.19
CA ALA A 193 9.12 -13.15 -6.12
C ALA A 193 9.49 -12.39 -7.39
N VAL A 194 10.72 -12.56 -7.90
CA VAL A 194 11.20 -11.92 -9.13
C VAL A 194 10.42 -12.40 -10.36
N VAL A 195 10.13 -13.70 -10.47
CA VAL A 195 9.35 -14.25 -11.60
C VAL A 195 7.90 -13.80 -11.55
N SER A 196 7.25 -13.86 -10.39
CA SER A 196 5.88 -13.35 -10.21
C SER A 196 5.79 -11.87 -10.54
N PHE A 197 6.84 -11.12 -10.22
CA PHE A 197 6.95 -9.70 -10.49
C PHE A 197 7.14 -9.40 -11.97
N ALA A 198 8.05 -10.11 -12.64
CA ALA A 198 8.24 -9.99 -14.09
C ALA A 198 6.95 -10.36 -14.85
N GLY A 199 6.24 -11.40 -14.39
CA GLY A 199 4.93 -11.79 -14.92
C GLY A 199 3.86 -10.72 -14.70
N PHE A 200 3.84 -10.06 -13.54
CA PHE A 200 2.92 -8.94 -13.29
C PHE A 200 3.19 -7.76 -14.22
N ILE A 201 4.45 -7.36 -14.40
CA ILE A 201 4.82 -6.29 -15.34
C ILE A 201 4.42 -6.67 -16.76
N TYR A 202 4.68 -7.91 -17.18
CA TYR A 202 4.29 -8.41 -18.50
C TYR A 202 2.76 -8.34 -18.69
N MET A 203 1.97 -8.82 -17.73
CA MET A 203 0.51 -8.73 -17.77
C MET A 203 0.03 -7.28 -17.85
N VAL A 204 0.62 -6.37 -17.08
CA VAL A 204 0.25 -4.95 -17.14
C VAL A 204 0.59 -4.36 -18.51
N ILE A 205 1.74 -4.71 -19.09
CA ILE A 205 2.10 -4.27 -20.46
C ILE A 205 1.12 -4.84 -21.48
N GLU A 206 0.76 -6.12 -21.39
CA GLU A 206 -0.17 -6.77 -22.31
C GLU A 206 -1.59 -6.19 -22.21
N ILE A 207 -2.06 -5.89 -21.00
CA ILE A 207 -3.33 -5.19 -20.76
C ILE A 207 -3.24 -3.73 -21.21
N ALA A 208 -2.08 -3.09 -21.03
CA ALA A 208 -1.85 -1.69 -21.42
C ALA A 208 -1.59 -1.52 -22.91
N GLN A 209 -1.24 -2.57 -23.66
CA GLN A 209 -1.11 -2.52 -25.10
C GLN A 209 -2.47 -2.14 -25.71
N PRO A 210 -2.61 -0.94 -26.27
CA PRO A 210 -3.85 -0.48 -26.84
C PRO A 210 -3.97 -1.05 -28.25
N THR A 211 -4.11 -2.37 -28.39
CA THR A 211 -4.29 -3.00 -29.71
C THR A 211 -5.62 -2.60 -30.38
N GLN A 212 -6.45 -1.79 -29.72
CA GLN A 212 -7.73 -1.30 -30.24
C GLN A 212 -8.00 0.21 -30.07
N LEU A 213 -7.07 1.02 -29.55
CA LEU A 213 -7.30 2.46 -29.33
C LEU A 213 -6.54 3.37 -30.30
N LYS A 214 -6.33 2.93 -31.54
CA LYS A 214 -6.12 3.84 -32.69
C LYS A 214 -7.43 3.97 -33.46
N ILE A 215 -8.46 4.52 -32.82
CA ILE A 215 -9.63 5.00 -33.56
C ILE A 215 -9.32 6.47 -33.84
N GLN A 216 -9.07 6.77 -35.11
CA GLN A 216 -8.96 8.13 -35.62
C GLN A 216 -10.18 8.91 -35.11
N PHE A 217 -9.95 10.04 -34.44
CA PHE A 217 -10.99 11.00 -34.05
C PHE A 217 -11.80 11.37 -35.29
N THR A 218 -12.86 10.62 -35.54
CA THR A 218 -13.87 10.90 -36.54
C THR A 218 -15.15 11.02 -35.75
N GLU A 219 -15.88 12.11 -35.99
CA GLU A 219 -16.99 12.70 -35.23
C GLU A 219 -18.23 11.81 -35.09
N ASP A 220 -18.07 10.53 -34.72
CA ASP A 220 -19.18 9.59 -34.62
C ASP A 220 -19.50 9.35 -33.14
N PHE A 221 -20.58 10.00 -32.67
CA PHE A 221 -21.17 9.83 -31.33
C PHE A 221 -21.43 8.35 -30.99
N ARG A 222 -21.56 7.49 -32.02
CA ARG A 222 -21.67 6.04 -31.89
C ARG A 222 -20.35 5.34 -31.56
N ALA A 223 -19.22 5.80 -32.08
CA ALA A 223 -17.89 5.33 -31.69
C ALA A 223 -17.55 5.76 -30.26
N LEU A 224 -17.97 6.96 -29.86
CA LEU A 224 -17.91 7.44 -28.48
C LEU A 224 -18.77 6.57 -27.54
N ASN A 225 -20.03 6.27 -27.91
CA ASN A 225 -20.88 5.39 -27.12
C ASN A 225 -20.34 3.96 -27.06
N LEU A 226 -19.75 3.41 -28.13
CA LEU A 226 -19.11 2.10 -28.12
C LEU A 226 -17.82 2.10 -27.29
N PHE A 227 -17.03 3.18 -27.32
CA PHE A 227 -15.89 3.39 -26.44
C PHE A 227 -16.35 3.44 -24.98
N ILE A 228 -17.39 4.22 -24.68
CA ILE A 228 -18.00 4.32 -23.34
C ILE A 228 -18.54 2.96 -22.88
N ASN A 229 -19.24 2.20 -23.74
CA ASN A 229 -19.79 0.89 -23.38
C ASN A 229 -18.68 -0.15 -23.14
N ASN A 230 -17.65 -0.18 -23.99
CA ASN A 230 -16.48 -1.04 -23.79
C ASN A 230 -15.64 -0.62 -22.55
N PHE A 231 -15.62 0.68 -22.22
CA PHE A 231 -15.01 1.19 -20.98
C PHE A 231 -15.85 0.88 -19.72
N GLN A 232 -17.19 0.85 -19.84
CA GLN A 232 -18.11 0.45 -18.78
C GLN A 232 -18.04 -1.06 -18.49
N LEU A 233 -17.75 -1.89 -19.50
CA LEU A 233 -17.64 -3.35 -19.38
C LEU A 233 -16.33 -3.83 -18.69
N ASN A 234 -15.27 -3.01 -18.67
CA ASN A 234 -13.95 -3.41 -18.17
C ASN A 234 -13.65 -3.05 -16.69
N SER A 235 -14.66 -2.76 -15.87
CA SER A 235 -14.49 -2.84 -14.41
C SER A 235 -15.03 -4.16 -13.90
N ASN A 236 -14.13 -5.09 -13.56
CA ASN A 236 -14.48 -6.41 -13.07
C ASN A 236 -15.43 -6.30 -11.84
N PRO A 237 -16.68 -6.80 -11.91
CA PRO A 237 -17.69 -6.63 -10.86
C PRO A 237 -17.30 -7.21 -9.50
N PHE A 238 -16.26 -8.04 -9.44
CA PHE A 238 -15.79 -8.70 -8.23
C PHE A 238 -14.74 -7.91 -7.45
N THR A 239 -14.40 -6.70 -7.90
CA THR A 239 -13.31 -5.92 -7.29
C THR A 239 -13.86 -4.95 -6.23
N PRO A 240 -13.21 -4.81 -5.04
CA PRO A 240 -13.72 -3.94 -3.97
C PRO A 240 -13.82 -2.45 -4.33
N ASN A 241 -12.96 -1.96 -5.23
CA ASN A 241 -13.07 -0.60 -5.77
C ASN A 241 -14.39 -0.41 -6.53
N PHE A 242 -14.86 -1.41 -7.30
CA PHE A 242 -16.13 -1.33 -8.02
C PHE A 242 -17.29 -1.12 -7.06
N TRP A 243 -17.39 -1.93 -5.99
CA TRP A 243 -18.44 -1.76 -4.98
C TRP A 243 -18.36 -0.41 -4.28
N PHE A 244 -17.15 0.09 -4.02
CA PHE A 244 -16.96 1.40 -3.43
C PHE A 244 -17.55 2.55 -4.28
N ILE A 245 -17.30 2.55 -5.60
CA ILE A 245 -17.86 3.58 -6.49
C ILE A 245 -19.36 3.41 -6.66
N GLN A 246 -19.86 2.17 -6.69
CA GLN A 246 -21.31 1.96 -6.75
C GLN A 246 -22.02 2.46 -5.50
N CYS A 247 -21.38 2.43 -4.32
CA CYS A 247 -21.89 3.12 -3.13
C CYS A 247 -21.97 4.64 -3.35
N LEU A 248 -20.94 5.26 -3.95
CA LEU A 248 -20.93 6.69 -4.25
C LEU A 248 -21.99 7.06 -5.29
N ARG A 249 -22.15 6.26 -6.34
CA ARG A 249 -23.17 6.46 -7.38
C ARG A 249 -24.59 6.24 -6.85
N ALA A 250 -24.79 5.26 -5.96
CA ALA A 250 -26.07 5.05 -5.32
C ALA A 250 -26.51 6.25 -4.47
N LEU A 251 -25.56 6.97 -3.86
CA LEU A 251 -25.85 8.22 -3.16
C LEU A 251 -26.22 9.36 -4.09
N ASP A 252 -25.50 9.51 -5.20
CA ASP A 252 -25.78 10.49 -6.25
C ASP A 252 -27.21 10.34 -6.80
N LEU A 253 -27.68 9.09 -6.93
CA LEU A 253 -29.02 8.77 -7.41
C LEU A 253 -30.08 8.67 -6.29
N HIS A 254 -29.71 8.94 -5.04
CA HIS A 254 -30.54 8.74 -3.84
C HIS A 254 -31.15 7.33 -3.73
N ASP A 255 -30.52 6.32 -4.31
CA ASP A 255 -30.94 4.92 -4.28
C ASP A 255 -30.28 4.20 -3.09
N TYR A 256 -30.87 4.40 -1.91
CA TYR A 256 -30.38 3.80 -0.67
C TYR A 256 -30.38 2.26 -0.71
N SER A 257 -31.24 1.64 -1.52
CA SER A 257 -31.31 0.18 -1.61
C SER A 257 -30.03 -0.42 -2.19
N LYS A 258 -29.53 0.18 -3.28
CA LYS A 258 -28.23 -0.21 -3.87
C LYS A 258 -27.07 0.14 -2.96
N LEU A 259 -27.12 1.27 -2.28
CA LEU A 259 -26.10 1.65 -1.29
C LEU A 259 -25.93 0.56 -0.24
N PHE A 260 -27.02 0.15 0.43
CA PHE A 260 -26.96 -0.90 1.45
C PHE A 260 -26.50 -2.24 0.90
N MET A 261 -26.86 -2.58 -0.35
CA MET A 261 -26.39 -3.80 -1.01
C MET A 261 -24.87 -3.80 -1.20
N TYR A 262 -24.29 -2.75 -1.80
CA TYR A 262 -22.86 -2.67 -2.07
C TYR A 262 -22.03 -2.43 -0.80
N ALA A 263 -22.54 -1.62 0.13
CA ALA A 263 -21.94 -1.47 1.46
C ALA A 263 -21.97 -2.79 2.25
N GLY A 264 -23.09 -3.52 2.18
CA GLY A 264 -23.24 -4.85 2.76
C GLY A 264 -22.25 -5.85 2.17
N ALA A 265 -22.04 -5.82 0.84
CA ALA A 265 -21.02 -6.63 0.19
C ALA A 265 -19.60 -6.30 0.70
N LEU A 266 -19.25 -5.02 0.85
CA LEU A 266 -17.96 -4.60 1.41
C LEU A 266 -17.79 -5.05 2.87
N ILE A 267 -18.80 -4.88 3.71
CA ILE A 267 -18.74 -5.27 5.12
C ILE A 267 -18.64 -6.79 5.27
N THR A 268 -19.48 -7.55 4.55
CA THR A 268 -19.49 -9.01 4.63
C THR A 268 -18.19 -9.62 4.12
N THR A 269 -17.61 -9.07 3.04
CA THR A 269 -16.30 -9.51 2.55
C THR A 269 -15.17 -9.14 3.51
N ALA A 270 -15.19 -7.96 4.12
CA ALA A 270 -14.23 -7.60 5.17
C ALA A 270 -14.29 -8.57 6.37
N LEU A 271 -15.50 -8.89 6.84
CA LEU A 271 -15.72 -9.84 7.92
C LEU A 271 -15.28 -11.26 7.55
N LEU A 272 -15.51 -11.69 6.31
CA LEU A 272 -15.05 -12.99 5.81
C LEU A 272 -13.52 -13.06 5.85
N PHE A 273 -12.82 -12.06 5.32
CA PHE A 273 -11.36 -12.05 5.34
C PHE A 273 -10.80 -12.00 6.76
N LEU A 274 -11.40 -11.21 7.65
CA LEU A 274 -11.03 -11.20 9.07
C LEU A 274 -11.23 -12.57 9.72
N SER A 275 -12.38 -13.22 9.49
CA SER A 275 -12.70 -14.55 10.03
C SER A 275 -11.73 -15.62 9.54
N LEU A 276 -11.41 -15.62 8.24
CA LEU A 276 -10.39 -16.49 7.67
C LEU A 276 -9.06 -16.26 8.38
N LEU A 277 -8.63 -15.00 8.46
CA LEU A 277 -7.36 -14.64 9.07
C LEU A 277 -7.28 -15.14 10.51
N TYR A 278 -8.27 -14.87 11.36
CA TYR A 278 -8.29 -15.34 12.75
C TYR A 278 -8.27 -16.87 12.86
N THR A 279 -8.96 -17.57 11.96
CA THR A 279 -8.97 -19.04 11.91
C THR A 279 -7.58 -19.60 11.57
N PHE A 280 -6.90 -18.99 10.59
CA PHE A 280 -5.53 -19.36 10.21
C PHE A 280 -4.53 -19.06 11.32
N VAL A 281 -4.62 -17.88 11.94
CA VAL A 281 -3.73 -17.46 13.03
C VAL A 281 -3.84 -18.40 14.22
N LYS A 282 -5.06 -18.68 14.69
CA LYS A 282 -5.29 -19.54 15.86
C LYS A 282 -4.68 -20.93 15.70
N LYS A 283 -4.59 -21.45 14.48
CA LYS A 283 -4.05 -22.79 14.20
C LYS A 283 -2.54 -22.81 13.96
N ILE A 284 -2.00 -21.78 13.30
CA ILE A 284 -0.66 -21.89 12.67
C ILE A 284 0.32 -20.82 13.15
N TYR A 285 -0.15 -19.71 13.74
CA TYR A 285 0.69 -18.53 14.00
C TYR A 285 1.89 -18.83 14.91
N PHE A 286 1.67 -19.44 16.08
CA PHE A 286 2.74 -19.76 17.02
C PHE A 286 3.80 -20.69 16.40
N ASN A 287 3.36 -21.70 15.67
CA ASN A 287 4.25 -22.64 14.97
C ASN A 287 5.08 -21.93 13.88
N ILE A 288 4.47 -21.03 13.09
CA ILE A 288 5.19 -20.26 12.06
C ILE A 288 6.21 -19.32 12.73
N TRP A 289 5.82 -18.67 13.82
CA TRP A 289 6.72 -17.76 14.54
C TRP A 289 7.94 -18.50 15.12
N LEU A 290 7.73 -19.64 15.77
CA LEU A 290 8.81 -20.51 16.28
C LEU A 290 9.79 -20.93 15.19
N ILE A 291 9.29 -21.33 14.02
CA ILE A 291 10.14 -21.75 12.89
C ILE A 291 10.92 -20.54 12.34
N SER A 292 10.30 -19.37 12.31
CA SER A 292 10.95 -18.13 11.87
C SER A 292 12.13 -17.77 12.77
N PHE A 293 11.97 -17.96 14.08
CA PHE A 293 13.03 -17.73 15.07
C PHE A 293 14.09 -18.86 15.05
N GLY A 294 13.65 -20.11 14.87
CA GLY A 294 14.52 -21.29 14.76
C GLY A 294 15.43 -21.26 13.53
N GLN A 295 14.94 -20.80 12.38
CA GLN A 295 15.78 -20.60 11.18
C GLN A 295 16.83 -19.50 11.37
N ALA A 296 16.53 -18.46 12.15
CA ALA A 296 17.48 -17.39 12.46
C ALA A 296 18.63 -17.85 13.40
N LYS A 297 18.35 -18.78 14.34
CA LYS A 297 19.35 -19.34 15.28
C LYS A 297 19.96 -20.68 14.87
N SER A 298 19.35 -21.42 13.95
CA SER A 298 19.89 -22.71 13.46
C SER A 298 21.18 -22.54 12.63
N GLY A 299 21.53 -21.32 12.21
CA GLY A 299 22.84 -21.01 11.64
C GLY A 299 24.00 -21.08 12.66
N THR A 300 23.73 -21.16 13.96
CA THR A 300 24.74 -21.16 15.03
C THR A 300 24.89 -22.47 15.79
N LEU A 301 24.19 -23.56 15.41
CA LEU A 301 24.24 -24.85 16.12
C LEU A 301 24.46 -26.04 15.18
N LYS A 302 25.47 -25.96 14.32
CA LYS A 302 26.18 -27.15 13.84
C LYS A 302 27.60 -27.12 14.39
N GLU A 303 27.72 -27.37 15.69
CA GLU A 303 28.97 -27.81 16.29
C GLU A 303 29.41 -29.09 15.56
N GLY A 304 30.54 -29.04 14.85
CA GLY A 304 31.22 -30.23 14.33
C GLY A 304 31.35 -30.35 12.82
N MET A 305 30.76 -29.47 12.01
CA MET A 305 31.08 -29.42 10.57
C MET A 305 31.93 -28.19 10.30
N THR A 306 33.19 -28.41 9.96
CA THR A 306 34.12 -27.41 9.42
C THR A 306 33.42 -26.71 8.25
N ILE A 307 32.82 -25.55 8.52
CA ILE A 307 32.21 -24.71 7.49
C ILE A 307 33.40 -24.19 6.68
N GLN A 308 33.75 -24.89 5.60
CA GLN A 308 34.48 -24.25 4.52
C GLN A 308 33.67 -23.01 4.15
N PRO A 309 34.23 -21.79 4.25
CA PRO A 309 33.50 -20.60 3.90
C PRO A 309 33.12 -20.77 2.43
N GLY A 310 31.82 -20.88 2.18
CA GLY A 310 31.31 -21.06 0.82
C GLY A 310 31.99 -20.05 -0.08
N THR A 311 32.59 -20.56 -1.15
CA THR A 311 33.42 -19.88 -2.16
C THR A 311 32.61 -18.90 -3.02
N GLY A 312 31.71 -18.14 -2.41
CA GLY A 312 31.08 -16.99 -3.03
C GLY A 312 32.10 -15.88 -3.19
N PHE A 313 32.12 -15.23 -4.35
CA PHE A 313 33.01 -14.11 -4.69
C PHE A 313 33.03 -12.99 -3.61
N PHE A 314 31.95 -12.87 -2.83
CA PHE A 314 31.73 -11.87 -1.78
C PHE A 314 32.15 -12.30 -0.35
N SER A 315 32.57 -13.55 -0.12
CA SER A 315 32.91 -14.06 1.22
C SER A 315 34.41 -14.12 1.52
N ARG A 316 35.27 -13.77 0.55
CA ARG A 316 36.72 -13.72 0.79
C ARG A 316 37.05 -12.56 1.73
N PRO A 317 37.76 -12.78 2.84
CA PRO A 317 38.22 -11.70 3.70
C PRO A 317 39.15 -10.80 2.88
N THR A 318 38.70 -9.59 2.61
CA THR A 318 39.47 -8.59 1.89
C THR A 318 40.18 -7.69 2.88
N ASN A 319 41.48 -7.44 2.68
CA ASN A 319 42.27 -6.56 3.53
C ASN A 319 41.89 -5.06 3.42
N ASN A 320 41.01 -4.72 2.48
CA ASN A 320 40.52 -3.36 2.28
C ASN A 320 39.22 -3.13 3.10
N PRO A 321 39.20 -2.18 4.05
CA PRO A 321 38.03 -1.91 4.89
C PRO A 321 36.80 -1.46 4.08
N GLU A 322 36.96 -0.74 2.97
CA GLU A 322 35.85 -0.31 2.12
C GLU A 322 35.14 -1.51 1.46
N ARG A 323 35.93 -2.50 1.03
CA ARG A 323 35.38 -3.75 0.46
C ARG A 323 34.71 -4.60 1.52
N ALA A 324 35.21 -4.58 2.76
CA ALA A 324 34.58 -5.30 3.87
C ALA A 324 33.21 -4.69 4.22
N LEU A 325 33.09 -3.36 4.22
CA LEU A 325 31.81 -2.66 4.40
C LEU A 325 30.83 -2.97 3.25
N LEU A 326 31.27 -2.86 2.00
CA LEU A 326 30.44 -3.20 0.84
C LEU A 326 29.97 -4.66 0.86
N ASN A 327 30.86 -5.61 1.17
CA ASN A 327 30.51 -7.03 1.26
C ASN A 327 29.51 -7.28 2.39
N LYS A 328 29.68 -6.61 3.54
CA LYS A 328 28.72 -6.66 4.65
C LYS A 328 27.35 -6.18 4.18
N ASP A 329 27.26 -5.01 3.56
CA ASP A 329 25.99 -4.42 3.14
C ASP A 329 25.30 -5.27 2.07
N ILE A 330 26.04 -5.80 1.09
CA ILE A 330 25.51 -6.72 0.08
C ILE A 330 24.95 -8.00 0.73
N LEU A 331 25.67 -8.57 1.70
CA LEU A 331 25.24 -9.78 2.39
C LEU A 331 24.03 -9.53 3.29
N ILE A 332 23.98 -8.40 4.00
CA ILE A 332 22.82 -7.97 4.79
C ILE A 332 21.62 -7.81 3.87
N PHE A 333 21.81 -7.11 2.75
CA PHE A 333 20.78 -6.91 1.74
C PHE A 333 20.22 -8.28 1.34
N PHE A 334 21.02 -9.21 0.80
CA PHE A 334 20.54 -10.54 0.35
C PHE A 334 19.91 -11.42 1.42
N ARG A 335 20.28 -11.21 2.69
CA ARG A 335 19.68 -11.92 3.82
C ARG A 335 18.36 -11.31 4.29
N GLU A 336 18.13 -10.03 4.01
CA GLU A 336 16.94 -9.30 4.42
C GLU A 336 15.91 -9.22 3.27
N PRO A 337 14.91 -10.12 3.23
CA PRO A 337 13.91 -10.13 2.16
C PRO A 337 13.09 -8.85 2.11
N GLU A 338 12.96 -8.13 3.23
CA GLU A 338 12.29 -6.83 3.29
C GLU A 338 12.95 -5.80 2.36
N GLN A 339 14.29 -5.74 2.35
CA GLN A 339 15.03 -4.73 1.62
C GLN A 339 14.93 -4.98 0.10
N TRP A 340 15.11 -6.22 -0.38
CA TRP A 340 14.98 -6.51 -1.81
C TRP A 340 13.53 -6.49 -2.30
N ALA A 341 12.56 -6.98 -1.51
CA ALA A 341 11.16 -6.92 -1.90
C ALA A 341 10.72 -5.46 -2.10
N GLN A 342 11.19 -4.57 -1.23
CA GLN A 342 10.90 -3.15 -1.29
C GLN A 342 11.63 -2.44 -2.44
N LEU A 343 12.88 -2.81 -2.74
CA LEU A 343 13.61 -2.30 -3.90
C LEU A 343 12.96 -2.76 -5.22
N LEU A 344 12.61 -4.04 -5.34
CA LEU A 344 11.87 -4.57 -6.48
C LEU A 344 10.56 -3.82 -6.67
N PHE A 345 9.82 -3.57 -5.58
CA PHE A 345 8.58 -2.80 -5.64
C PHE A 345 8.80 -1.37 -6.19
N ILE A 346 9.83 -0.65 -5.71
CA ILE A 346 10.15 0.70 -6.24
C ILE A 346 10.53 0.62 -7.72
N LEU A 347 11.36 -0.34 -8.11
CA LEU A 347 11.76 -0.53 -9.50
C LEU A 347 10.58 -0.88 -10.41
N ALA A 348 9.58 -1.62 -9.92
CA ALA A 348 8.33 -1.89 -10.66
C ALA A 348 7.62 -0.61 -11.00
N LEU A 349 7.38 0.21 -9.97
CA LEU A 349 6.64 1.44 -10.11
C LEU A 349 7.36 2.37 -11.08
N LEU A 350 8.69 2.38 -11.03
CA LEU A 350 9.53 3.18 -11.91
C LEU A 350 9.52 2.66 -13.35
N ALA A 351 9.57 1.35 -13.56
CA ALA A 351 9.45 0.73 -14.88
C ALA A 351 8.05 0.98 -15.48
N LEU A 352 6.98 0.76 -14.71
CA LEU A 352 5.61 1.05 -15.10
C LEU A 352 5.42 2.54 -15.43
N TYR A 353 6.01 3.42 -14.63
CA TYR A 353 5.99 4.86 -14.89
C TYR A 353 6.67 5.21 -16.21
N PHE A 354 7.87 4.70 -16.49
CA PHE A 354 8.55 4.97 -17.76
C PHE A 354 7.79 4.40 -18.96
N ILE A 355 7.22 3.20 -18.82
CA ILE A 355 6.36 2.62 -19.85
C ILE A 355 5.13 3.50 -20.07
N ASN A 356 4.52 4.01 -19.00
CA ASN A 356 3.36 4.89 -19.09
C ASN A 356 3.69 6.23 -19.76
N LEU A 357 4.85 6.82 -19.46
CA LEU A 357 5.32 8.03 -20.13
C LEU A 357 5.48 7.84 -21.64
N SER A 358 5.93 6.67 -22.10
CA SER A 358 6.04 6.38 -23.54
C SER A 358 4.70 6.34 -24.27
N PHE A 359 3.57 6.27 -23.55
CA PHE A 359 2.23 6.32 -24.12
C PHE A 359 1.60 7.71 -24.12
N ILE A 360 2.25 8.72 -23.53
CA ILE A 360 1.75 10.09 -23.54
C ILE A 360 1.96 10.66 -24.96
N PRO A 361 0.89 11.15 -25.64
CA PRO A 361 1.04 11.79 -26.95
C PRO A 361 1.99 12.99 -26.87
N GLU A 362 2.93 13.11 -27.81
CA GLU A 362 3.88 14.24 -27.86
C GLU A 362 3.17 15.58 -28.13
N ASP A 363 1.99 15.54 -28.77
CA ASP A 363 1.18 16.70 -29.16
C ASP A 363 0.12 17.05 -28.11
N ILE A 364 0.54 17.48 -26.91
CA ILE A 364 -0.39 18.05 -25.92
C ILE A 364 -0.64 19.52 -26.30
N GLU A 365 -1.77 19.79 -26.96
CA GLU A 365 -2.13 21.14 -27.46
C GLU A 365 -2.36 22.18 -26.35
N ILE A 366 -2.60 21.75 -25.10
CA ILE A 366 -2.92 22.63 -23.97
C ILE A 366 -1.68 22.84 -23.09
N GLU A 367 -1.14 24.06 -23.10
CA GLU A 367 0.06 24.46 -22.34
C GLU A 367 -0.04 24.20 -20.82
N GLN A 368 -1.25 24.28 -20.26
CA GLN A 368 -1.50 24.02 -18.83
C GLN A 368 -1.18 22.56 -18.46
N TRP A 369 -1.62 21.59 -19.27
CA TRP A 369 -1.39 20.17 -19.02
C TRP A 369 0.09 19.81 -19.15
N ARG A 370 0.80 20.41 -20.11
CA ARG A 370 2.25 20.23 -20.26
C ARG A 370 3.01 20.68 -19.01
N THR A 371 2.65 21.85 -18.46
CA THR A 371 3.29 22.39 -17.25
C THR A 371 3.00 21.51 -16.03
N ILE A 372 1.76 21.06 -15.86
CA ILE A 372 1.37 20.17 -14.76
C ILE A 372 2.12 18.84 -14.84
N LEU A 373 2.16 18.21 -16.02
CA LEU A 373 2.87 16.94 -16.22
C LEU A 373 4.36 17.09 -15.92
N PHE A 374 4.99 18.18 -16.35
CA PHE A 374 6.40 18.45 -16.04
C PHE A 374 6.63 18.59 -14.52
N ILE A 375 5.81 19.37 -13.82
CA ILE A 375 5.91 19.56 -12.37
C ILE A 375 5.68 18.23 -11.63
N MET A 376 4.66 17.46 -12.02
CA MET A 376 4.36 16.16 -11.42
C MET A 376 5.52 15.18 -11.62
N ASN A 377 6.09 15.11 -12.82
CA ASN A 377 7.24 14.26 -13.12
C ASN A 377 8.48 14.69 -12.32
N PHE A 378 8.74 15.99 -12.20
CA PHE A 378 9.85 16.51 -11.39
C PHE A 378 9.69 16.13 -9.91
N VAL A 379 8.49 16.33 -9.34
CA VAL A 379 8.18 15.95 -7.95
C VAL A 379 8.32 14.44 -7.76
N PHE A 380 7.83 13.64 -8.71
CA PHE A 380 7.93 12.18 -8.66
C PHE A 380 9.38 11.69 -8.66
N CYS A 381 10.22 12.22 -9.56
CA CYS A 381 11.65 11.93 -9.58
C CYS A 381 12.33 12.33 -8.26
N GLY A 382 12.00 13.51 -7.72
CA GLY A 382 12.50 13.96 -6.42
C GLY A 382 12.11 13.03 -5.26
N LEU A 383 10.85 12.57 -5.23
CA LEU A 383 10.34 11.64 -4.22
C LEU A 383 11.04 10.27 -4.28
N ILE A 384 11.26 9.73 -5.49
CA ILE A 384 12.01 8.48 -5.67
C ILE A 384 13.44 8.64 -5.15
N LEU A 385 14.11 9.72 -5.55
CA LEU A 385 15.49 9.99 -5.16
C LEU A 385 15.63 10.14 -3.64
N ALA A 386 14.70 10.87 -3.00
CA ALA A 386 14.65 10.99 -1.54
C ALA A 386 14.40 9.63 -0.86
N THR A 387 13.47 8.82 -1.39
CA THR A 387 13.15 7.49 -0.83
C THR A 387 14.34 6.54 -0.89
N LEU A 388 15.04 6.49 -2.03
CA LEU A 388 16.25 5.68 -2.18
C LEU A 388 17.37 6.19 -1.27
N SER A 389 17.52 7.50 -1.14
CA SER A 389 18.55 8.10 -0.27
C SER A 389 18.32 7.74 1.19
N ILE A 390 17.09 7.85 1.72
CA ILE A 390 16.79 7.53 3.11
C ILE A 390 16.99 6.03 3.42
N ARG A 391 16.74 5.16 2.44
CA ARG A 391 16.82 3.70 2.67
C ARG A 391 18.20 3.11 2.48
N PHE A 392 18.98 3.63 1.52
CA PHE A 392 20.26 3.03 1.16
C PHE A 392 21.45 3.91 1.51
N VAL A 393 21.32 5.23 1.37
CA VAL A 393 22.44 6.17 1.57
C VAL A 393 22.53 6.63 3.03
N TYR A 394 21.40 6.89 3.68
CA TYR A 394 21.41 7.34 5.07
C TYR A 394 21.89 6.24 6.06
N PRO A 395 21.45 4.97 5.95
CA PRO A 395 21.87 3.94 6.89
C PRO A 395 23.29 3.41 6.66
N SER A 396 23.91 3.70 5.50
CA SER A 396 25.29 3.29 5.21
C SER A 396 26.32 4.11 5.99
N ILE A 397 25.95 5.32 6.42
CA ILE A 397 26.74 6.11 7.36
C ILE A 397 26.38 5.62 8.76
N SER A 398 27.27 4.83 9.37
CA SER A 398 27.10 4.41 10.76
C SER A 398 27.01 5.65 11.65
N LEU A 399 25.91 5.78 12.40
CA LEU A 399 25.75 6.77 13.47
C LEU A 399 26.43 6.33 14.78
N GLU A 400 27.31 5.33 14.71
CA GLU A 400 28.20 4.91 15.81
C GLU A 400 29.49 5.73 15.81
#